data_AF-A0A1G0CHG2-F1
#
_entry.id   AF-A0A1G0CHG2-F1
#
_cell.length_a   1.000
_cell.length_b   1.000
_cell.length_c   1.000
_cell.angle_alpha   90.00
_cell.angle_beta   90.00
_cell.angle_gamma   90.00
#
_symmetry.space_group_name_H-M   'P 1'
#
loop_
_entity.id
_entity.type
_entity.pdbx_description
1 polymer ?
#
loop_
_entity_poly.entity_id
_entity_poly.type
_entity_poly.pdbx_seq_one_letter_code
_entity_poly.pdbx_strand_id
1 'polypeptide(L)'
;MKSNQKRTPFSEVLNHLDRKYSNFDGTGYQEPYYDYIEGAPEENTTRIFQADPYQIIVENPDKVAHKAILFGNDKFLLKANFGSDPEIKITMGQPGVEYVELLQSSSSPFLTQFMRIESENKLQISKFITVNQKNANGNWFQRPMNMQQFKSAYQNQENMLDAPINEEIKGSTYWEIEIEPLTRVFYTIFPLYKVDTSEPLRGNEAIKTFAPARVNTSGGLVLPQQNLLPRR
;
A
#
# COMPACT_ATOMS: atom_id res chain seq x y z
N MET A 1 -9.48 -69.34 -6.45
CA MET A 1 -8.16 -68.97 -5.86
C MET A 1 -8.27 -67.57 -5.29
N LYS A 2 -8.26 -67.42 -3.96
CA LYS A 2 -8.36 -66.11 -3.28
C LYS A 2 -6.95 -65.56 -3.06
N SER A 3 -6.65 -64.43 -3.69
CA SER A 3 -5.43 -63.65 -3.46
C SER A 3 -5.60 -62.84 -2.17
N ASN A 4 -4.84 -63.18 -1.14
CA ASN A 4 -4.75 -62.40 0.10
C ASN A 4 -3.91 -61.14 -0.17
N GLN A 5 -4.55 -60.06 -0.63
CA GLN A 5 -3.92 -58.75 -0.65
C GLN A 5 -3.78 -58.25 0.79
N LYS A 6 -2.53 -58.21 1.29
CA LYS A 6 -2.21 -57.58 2.57
C LYS A 6 -2.69 -56.13 2.55
N ARG A 7 -3.56 -55.77 3.51
CA ARG A 7 -3.97 -54.38 3.76
C ARG A 7 -2.75 -53.61 4.24
N THR A 8 -2.18 -52.81 3.36
CA THR A 8 -1.13 -51.85 3.70
C THR A 8 -1.78 -50.47 3.71
N PRO A 9 -1.28 -49.51 4.51
CA PRO A 9 -1.82 -48.15 4.52
C PRO A 9 -1.86 -47.53 3.11
N PHE A 10 -0.92 -47.92 2.25
CA PHE A 10 -0.86 -47.48 0.86
C PHE A 10 -1.98 -48.09 -0.03
N SER A 11 -2.37 -49.36 0.18
CA SER A 11 -3.46 -49.97 -0.57
C SER A 11 -4.84 -49.48 -0.13
N GLU A 12 -4.97 -49.03 1.13
CA GLU A 12 -6.17 -48.34 1.60
C GLU A 12 -6.30 -46.94 0.99
N VAL A 13 -5.20 -46.17 0.94
CA VAL A 13 -5.19 -44.84 0.30
C VAL A 13 -5.54 -44.93 -1.18
N LEU A 14 -4.99 -45.90 -1.92
CA LEU A 14 -5.30 -46.08 -3.34
C LEU A 14 -6.77 -46.47 -3.57
N ASN A 15 -7.33 -47.39 -2.77
CA ASN A 15 -8.76 -47.73 -2.85
C ASN A 15 -9.66 -46.55 -2.47
N HIS A 16 -9.21 -45.68 -1.58
CA HIS A 16 -9.95 -44.49 -1.17
C HIS A 16 -9.92 -43.39 -2.23
N LEU A 17 -8.83 -43.27 -2.99
CA LEU A 17 -8.73 -42.38 -4.15
C LEU A 17 -9.56 -42.90 -5.33
N ASP A 18 -9.52 -44.20 -5.60
CA ASP A 18 -10.33 -44.81 -6.67
C ASP A 18 -11.83 -44.61 -6.42
N ARG A 19 -12.31 -44.82 -5.18
CA ARG A 19 -13.71 -44.50 -4.81
C ARG A 19 -14.04 -43.01 -4.88
N LYS A 20 -13.08 -42.13 -4.60
CA LYS A 20 -13.31 -40.68 -4.60
C LYS A 20 -13.44 -40.12 -6.02
N TYR A 21 -12.78 -40.74 -6.99
CA TYR A 21 -12.78 -40.30 -8.38
C TYR A 21 -13.54 -41.24 -9.34
N SER A 22 -14.07 -42.37 -8.86
CA SER A 22 -14.86 -43.31 -9.68
C SER A 22 -16.18 -42.72 -10.19
N ASN A 23 -16.67 -41.66 -9.55
CA ASN A 23 -17.90 -40.96 -9.94
C ASN A 23 -17.61 -39.58 -10.55
N PHE A 24 -16.38 -39.35 -11.04
CA PHE A 24 -16.02 -38.11 -11.73
C PHE A 24 -16.33 -38.26 -13.22
N ASP A 25 -17.61 -38.39 -13.56
CA ASP A 25 -18.13 -38.45 -14.92
C ASP A 25 -18.56 -37.06 -15.43
N GLY A 26 -17.76 -36.03 -15.11
CA GLY A 26 -17.60 -34.81 -15.91
C GLY A 26 -18.84 -34.11 -16.48
N THR A 27 -20.03 -34.29 -15.91
CA THR A 27 -21.28 -33.72 -16.42
C THR A 27 -22.22 -33.38 -15.27
N GLY A 28 -22.62 -32.11 -15.16
CA GLY A 28 -23.74 -31.70 -14.30
C GLY A 28 -23.38 -30.67 -13.24
N TYR A 29 -23.54 -29.39 -13.60
CA TYR A 29 -23.82 -28.34 -12.61
C TYR A 29 -25.16 -28.64 -11.94
N GLN A 30 -25.14 -28.96 -10.66
CA GLN A 30 -26.29 -28.76 -9.79
C GLN A 30 -25.77 -28.58 -8.36
N GLU A 31 -25.91 -27.35 -7.85
CA GLU A 31 -25.58 -27.03 -6.47
C GLU A 31 -26.32 -27.97 -5.52
N PRO A 32 -25.64 -28.38 -4.45
CA PRO A 32 -26.35 -28.61 -3.20
C PRO A 32 -25.82 -27.64 -2.15
N TYR A 33 -26.75 -26.81 -1.67
CA TYR A 33 -26.66 -26.10 -0.40
C TYR A 33 -26.34 -27.12 0.70
N TYR A 34 -25.11 -27.08 1.22
CA TYR A 34 -24.69 -27.83 2.40
C TYR A 34 -24.03 -26.88 3.39
N ASP A 35 -24.78 -26.63 4.45
CA ASP A 35 -24.38 -25.96 5.67
C ASP A 35 -23.56 -26.93 6.52
N TYR A 36 -22.24 -26.99 6.29
CA TYR A 36 -21.27 -27.69 7.14
C TYR A 36 -19.90 -27.03 7.03
N ILE A 37 -19.54 -26.15 7.97
CA ILE A 37 -18.12 -25.88 8.28
C ILE A 37 -17.95 -25.87 9.80
N GLU A 38 -17.80 -27.07 10.36
CA GLU A 38 -17.17 -27.29 11.65
C GLU A 38 -15.78 -27.89 11.34
N GLY A 39 -14.70 -27.13 11.62
CA GLY A 39 -13.35 -27.68 11.73
C GLY A 39 -12.46 -27.71 10.47
N ALA A 40 -12.43 -26.65 9.64
CA ALA A 40 -11.26 -26.42 8.79
C ALA A 40 -10.10 -25.87 9.64
N PRO A 41 -8.83 -26.29 9.43
CA PRO A 41 -7.71 -25.57 10.01
C PRO A 41 -7.79 -24.14 9.49
N GLU A 42 -7.72 -23.16 10.38
CA GLU A 42 -7.70 -21.74 10.01
C GLU A 42 -6.56 -21.52 9.01
N GLU A 43 -6.88 -21.53 7.71
CA GLU A 43 -6.10 -20.78 6.76
C GLU A 43 -6.11 -19.37 7.31
N ASN A 44 -4.93 -18.90 7.69
CA ASN A 44 -4.68 -17.54 8.10
C ASN A 44 -5.07 -16.63 6.92
N THR A 45 -6.36 -16.38 6.75
CA THR A 45 -6.91 -15.45 5.77
C THR A 45 -6.55 -14.09 6.32
N THR A 46 -5.38 -13.59 5.94
CA THR A 46 -4.97 -12.23 6.22
C THR A 46 -6.16 -11.35 5.86
N ARG A 47 -6.77 -10.71 6.86
CA ARG A 47 -7.98 -9.92 6.61
C ARG A 47 -7.57 -8.76 5.72
N ILE A 48 -8.01 -8.78 4.48
CA ILE A 48 -7.72 -7.71 3.52
C ILE A 48 -8.69 -6.57 3.84
N PHE A 49 -8.16 -5.47 4.37
CA PHE A 49 -8.94 -4.27 4.66
C PHE A 49 -9.05 -3.39 3.41
N GLN A 50 -10.12 -2.60 3.31
CA GLN A 50 -10.16 -1.51 2.35
C GLN A 50 -9.28 -0.37 2.88
N ALA A 51 -8.32 0.10 2.08
CA ALA A 51 -7.47 1.22 2.46
C ALA A 51 -8.25 2.54 2.38
N ASP A 52 -8.26 3.28 3.49
CA ASP A 52 -8.56 4.71 3.46
C ASP A 52 -7.30 5.46 3.02
N PRO A 53 -7.33 6.16 1.87
CA PRO A 53 -6.16 6.87 1.39
C PRO A 53 -5.89 8.10 2.26
N TYR A 54 -4.62 8.43 2.45
CA TYR A 54 -4.23 9.71 3.04
C TYR A 54 -4.17 10.76 1.94
N GLN A 55 -4.87 11.88 2.09
CA GLN A 55 -4.85 12.95 1.10
C GLN A 55 -4.20 14.18 1.73
N ILE A 56 -3.02 14.52 1.24
CA ILE A 56 -2.26 15.70 1.67
C ILE A 56 -2.38 16.76 0.58
N ILE A 57 -2.82 17.94 0.97
CA ILE A 57 -2.96 19.10 0.09
C ILE A 57 -1.82 20.06 0.41
N VAL A 58 -1.01 20.36 -0.60
CA VAL A 58 0.11 21.30 -0.50
C VAL A 58 -0.17 22.48 -1.43
N GLU A 59 -0.16 23.68 -0.88
CA GLU A 59 -0.40 24.91 -1.62
C GLU A 59 0.80 25.87 -1.47
N ASN A 60 1.26 26.39 -2.60
CA ASN A 60 2.19 27.50 -2.67
C ASN A 60 1.44 28.74 -3.22
N PRO A 61 1.08 29.71 -2.36
CA PRO A 61 0.41 30.93 -2.78
C PRO A 61 1.38 32.01 -3.29
N ASP A 62 2.70 31.82 -3.17
CA ASP A 62 3.69 32.81 -3.59
C ASP A 62 4.04 32.69 -5.09
N LYS A 63 4.69 33.72 -5.62
CA LYS A 63 5.18 33.81 -7.00
C LYS A 63 6.54 33.15 -7.21
N VAL A 64 7.16 32.61 -6.15
CA VAL A 64 8.42 31.88 -6.19
C VAL A 64 8.17 30.41 -5.83
N ALA A 65 8.97 29.51 -6.39
CA ALA A 65 8.93 28.10 -6.03
C ALA A 65 9.47 27.89 -4.60
N HIS A 66 8.80 27.05 -3.82
CA HIS A 66 9.13 26.80 -2.42
C HIS A 66 9.24 25.32 -2.13
N LYS A 67 9.98 24.98 -1.08
CA LYS A 67 10.21 23.60 -0.66
C LYS A 67 9.15 23.16 0.35
N ALA A 68 8.48 22.06 0.03
CA ALA A 68 7.61 21.33 0.94
C ALA A 68 8.30 20.07 1.47
N ILE A 69 8.17 19.84 2.76
CA ILE A 69 8.62 18.63 3.45
C ILE A 69 7.38 17.85 3.90
N LEU A 70 7.24 16.63 3.38
CA LEU A 70 6.20 15.69 3.81
C LEU A 70 6.81 14.60 4.70
N PHE A 71 6.08 14.16 5.71
CA PHE A 71 6.52 13.18 6.71
C PHE A 71 7.75 13.61 7.53
N GLY A 72 8.44 12.65 8.16
CA GLY A 72 9.63 12.90 8.99
C GLY A 72 9.34 13.33 10.42
N ASN A 73 8.41 12.65 11.09
CA ASN A 73 7.99 12.91 12.46
C ASN A 73 9.18 13.16 13.41
N ASP A 74 10.21 12.32 13.37
CA ASP A 74 11.34 12.37 14.30
C ASP A 74 12.14 13.68 14.21
N LYS A 75 12.15 14.32 13.04
CA LYS A 75 12.93 15.54 12.77
C LYS A 75 12.06 16.80 12.76
N PHE A 76 10.82 16.69 12.30
CA PHE A 76 10.02 17.83 11.88
C PHE A 76 8.78 18.09 12.71
N LEU A 77 8.37 17.20 13.62
CA LEU A 77 7.17 17.36 14.44
C LEU A 77 7.12 18.69 15.20
N LEU A 78 8.27 19.13 15.74
CA LEU A 78 8.39 20.36 16.53
C LEU A 78 8.99 21.54 15.74
N LYS A 79 9.21 21.37 14.43
CA LYS A 79 9.76 22.42 13.58
C LYS A 79 8.63 23.30 13.05
N ALA A 80 8.92 24.59 12.88
CA ALA A 80 8.01 25.50 12.21
C ALA A 80 7.61 24.93 10.83
N ASN A 81 6.32 24.96 10.55
CA ASN A 81 5.70 24.42 9.33
C ASN A 81 6.19 23.01 8.95
N PHE A 82 6.48 22.17 9.95
CA PHE A 82 6.97 20.80 9.75
C PHE A 82 8.22 20.72 8.86
N GLY A 83 9.07 21.76 8.90
CA GLY A 83 10.30 21.85 8.11
C GLY A 83 10.12 22.33 6.67
N SER A 84 8.89 22.60 6.24
CA SER A 84 8.60 23.27 4.96
C SER A 84 8.89 24.76 5.03
N ASP A 85 9.06 25.40 3.88
CA ASP A 85 9.19 26.86 3.79
C ASP A 85 7.95 27.57 4.37
N PRO A 86 8.07 28.75 4.98
CA PRO A 86 6.96 29.44 5.68
C PRO A 86 5.72 29.71 4.81
N GLU A 87 5.91 29.89 3.50
CA GLU A 87 4.87 30.23 2.54
C GLU A 87 4.03 29.02 2.12
N ILE A 88 4.57 27.79 2.29
CA ILE A 88 3.87 26.55 1.97
C ILE A 88 2.76 26.30 2.98
N LYS A 89 1.55 25.99 2.49
CA LYS A 89 0.44 25.55 3.33
C LYS A 89 0.21 24.06 3.11
N ILE A 90 0.30 23.28 4.19
CA ILE A 90 -0.01 21.85 4.21
C ILE A 90 -1.31 21.65 4.97
N THR A 91 -2.28 21.01 4.30
CA THR A 91 -3.59 20.67 4.87
C THR A 91 -3.95 19.24 4.52
N MET A 92 -4.89 18.65 5.25
CA MET A 92 -5.42 17.32 4.94
C MET A 92 -6.72 17.44 4.15
N GLY A 93 -6.95 16.51 3.23
CA GLY A 93 -8.22 16.40 2.50
C GLY A 93 -9.35 15.81 3.36
N GLN A 94 -9.01 15.08 4.42
CA GLN A 94 -9.97 14.53 5.36
C GLN A 94 -10.49 15.64 6.31
N PRO A 95 -11.83 15.85 6.38
CA PRO A 95 -12.39 16.87 7.26
C PRO A 95 -12.11 16.52 8.72
N GLY A 96 -11.64 17.51 9.48
CA GLY A 96 -11.37 17.36 10.92
C GLY A 96 -10.07 16.64 11.27
N VAL A 97 -9.22 16.31 10.29
CA VAL A 97 -7.88 15.74 10.52
C VAL A 97 -6.84 16.81 10.27
N GLU A 98 -5.95 17.04 11.21
CA GLU A 98 -4.82 17.94 11.01
C GLU A 98 -3.59 17.19 10.50
N TYR A 99 -2.73 17.88 9.74
CA TYR A 99 -1.52 17.27 9.20
C TYR A 99 -0.57 16.76 10.31
N VAL A 100 -0.56 17.44 11.48
CA VAL A 100 0.21 17.01 12.64
C VAL A 100 -0.23 15.63 13.14
N GLU A 101 -1.52 15.28 13.05
CA GLU A 101 -2.04 13.99 13.49
C GLU A 101 -1.60 12.88 12.53
N LEU A 102 -1.59 13.15 11.22
CA LEU A 102 -1.00 12.24 10.23
C LEU A 102 0.49 12.02 10.54
N LEU A 103 1.23 13.11 10.80
CA LEU A 103 2.65 13.04 11.08
C LEU A 103 2.93 12.22 12.35
N GLN A 104 2.15 12.41 13.42
CA GLN A 104 2.25 11.60 14.63
C GLN A 104 1.91 10.13 14.36
N SER A 105 0.90 9.85 13.53
CA SER A 105 0.54 8.48 13.16
C SER A 105 1.64 7.77 12.37
N SER A 106 2.51 8.51 11.65
CA SER A 106 3.66 7.96 10.92
C SER A 106 4.78 7.43 11.83
N SER A 107 4.66 7.62 13.15
CA SER A 107 5.45 6.85 14.14
C SER A 107 5.22 5.34 14.01
N SER A 108 4.03 4.93 13.57
CA SER A 108 3.74 3.57 13.16
C SER A 108 4.05 3.42 11.67
N PRO A 109 5.02 2.57 11.30
CA PRO A 109 5.47 2.49 9.93
C PRO A 109 4.36 1.95 9.01
N PHE A 110 4.29 2.51 7.80
CA PHE A 110 3.41 2.03 6.75
C PHE A 110 4.14 1.97 5.41
N LEU A 111 3.76 1.03 4.57
CA LEU A 111 4.27 0.95 3.21
C LEU A 111 3.25 1.54 2.25
N THR A 112 3.71 2.40 1.36
CA THR A 112 2.90 2.91 0.25
C THR A 112 2.83 1.85 -0.86
N GLN A 113 1.69 1.76 -1.54
CA GLN A 113 1.54 0.94 -2.76
C GLN A 113 1.47 1.82 -4.00
N PHE A 114 0.74 2.91 -3.85
CA PHE A 114 0.31 3.74 -4.95
C PHE A 114 0.16 5.16 -4.45
N MET A 115 0.51 6.11 -5.31
CA MET A 115 0.29 7.52 -5.07
C MET A 115 -0.30 8.16 -6.32
N ARG A 116 -1.33 8.96 -6.10
CA ARG A 116 -1.90 9.83 -7.11
C ARG A 116 -1.52 11.28 -6.79
N ILE A 117 -1.03 11.98 -7.80
CA ILE A 117 -0.71 13.40 -7.73
C ILE A 117 -1.65 14.13 -8.67
N GLU A 118 -2.39 15.11 -8.16
CA GLU A 118 -3.24 15.98 -8.97
C GLU A 118 -2.81 17.43 -8.77
N SER A 119 -2.73 18.19 -9.85
CA SER A 119 -2.43 19.62 -9.82
C SER A 119 -2.92 20.29 -11.10
N GLU A 120 -3.36 21.54 -11.00
CA GLU A 120 -3.67 22.37 -12.17
C GLU A 120 -2.40 22.72 -12.97
N ASN A 121 -1.24 22.72 -12.30
CA ASN A 121 0.05 22.97 -12.95
C ASN A 121 0.68 21.66 -13.42
N LYS A 122 0.73 21.48 -14.74
CA LYS A 122 1.27 20.29 -15.40
C LYS A 122 2.77 20.06 -15.13
N LEU A 123 3.54 21.10 -14.82
CA LEU A 123 4.96 20.93 -14.51
C LEU A 123 5.15 20.31 -13.13
N GLN A 124 4.23 20.61 -12.20
CA GLN A 124 4.29 20.15 -10.82
C GLN A 124 4.16 18.63 -10.68
N ILE A 125 3.28 18.00 -11.46
CA ILE A 125 3.04 16.55 -11.39
C ILE A 125 4.29 15.72 -11.76
N SER A 126 5.20 16.28 -12.55
CA SER A 126 6.43 15.62 -13.02
C SER A 126 7.67 15.93 -12.18
N LYS A 127 7.56 16.77 -11.14
CA LYS A 127 8.71 17.13 -10.30
C LYS A 127 9.27 15.93 -9.56
N PHE A 128 10.57 16.00 -9.27
CA PHE A 128 11.21 14.99 -8.44
C PHE A 128 10.70 15.05 -7.00
N ILE A 129 10.52 13.87 -6.41
CA ILE A 129 10.30 13.73 -4.98
C ILE A 129 11.56 13.11 -4.40
N THR A 130 12.25 13.83 -3.52
CA THR A 130 13.47 13.33 -2.89
C THR A 130 13.12 12.63 -1.58
N VAL A 131 13.29 11.31 -1.54
CA VAL A 131 13.12 10.52 -0.32
C VAL A 131 14.41 10.56 0.46
N ASN A 132 14.30 11.00 1.71
CA ASN A 132 15.39 11.01 2.67
C ASN A 132 15.03 10.06 3.81
N GLN A 133 15.96 9.18 4.14
CA GLN A 133 15.81 8.22 5.23
C GLN A 133 17.06 8.22 6.09
N LYS A 134 16.85 8.26 7.40
CA LYS A 134 17.90 8.04 8.38
C LYS A 134 17.69 6.68 9.03
N ASN A 135 18.68 5.81 8.92
CA ASN A 135 18.68 4.52 9.59
C ASN A 135 19.10 4.68 11.07
N ALA A 136 18.66 3.76 11.92
CA ALA A 136 19.00 3.76 13.35
C ALA A 136 20.52 3.72 13.60
N ASN A 137 21.28 3.14 12.67
CA ASN A 137 22.75 3.07 12.71
C ASN A 137 23.43 4.40 12.36
N GLY A 138 22.67 5.48 12.13
CA GLY A 138 23.20 6.81 11.80
C GLY A 138 23.48 7.04 10.31
N ASN A 139 23.37 6.00 9.48
CA ASN A 139 23.54 6.12 8.04
C ASN A 139 22.38 6.90 7.40
N TRP A 140 22.75 7.80 6.49
CA TRP A 140 21.83 8.61 5.71
C TRP A 140 21.69 8.03 4.31
N PHE A 141 20.45 7.94 3.85
CA PHE A 141 20.11 7.53 2.49
C PHE A 141 19.23 8.60 1.86
N GLN A 142 19.59 9.03 0.66
CA GLN A 142 18.85 10.00 -0.12
C GLN A 142 18.68 9.45 -1.53
N ARG A 143 17.44 9.42 -2.02
CA ARG A 143 17.15 9.03 -3.41
C ARG A 143 16.13 9.97 -4.04
N PRO A 144 16.40 10.48 -5.25
CA PRO A 144 15.39 11.18 -6.03
C PRO A 144 14.47 10.15 -6.72
N MET A 145 13.16 10.32 -6.56
CA MET A 145 12.14 9.63 -7.34
C MET A 145 11.75 10.50 -8.51
N ASN A 146 12.04 10.02 -9.72
CA ASN A 146 11.62 10.68 -10.95
C ASN A 146 10.13 10.38 -11.20
N MET A 147 9.25 11.35 -10.99
CA MET A 147 7.81 11.13 -11.20
C MET A 147 7.44 11.04 -12.68
N GLN A 148 8.21 11.65 -13.57
CA GLN A 148 7.96 11.62 -15.02
C GLN A 148 7.97 10.20 -15.60
N GLN A 149 8.73 9.26 -15.00
CA GLN A 149 8.82 7.88 -15.48
C GLN A 149 7.47 7.13 -15.39
N PHE A 150 6.56 7.57 -14.52
CA PHE A 150 5.26 6.94 -14.32
C PHE A 150 4.20 7.47 -15.27
N LYS A 151 4.51 8.50 -16.07
CA LYS A 151 3.58 9.04 -17.04
C LYS A 151 3.44 8.07 -18.20
N SER A 152 2.25 7.47 -18.33
CA SER A 152 1.94 6.58 -19.45
C SER A 152 1.68 7.38 -20.73
N ALA A 153 2.11 6.87 -21.87
CA ALA A 153 1.80 7.43 -23.19
C ALA A 153 0.29 7.41 -23.51
N TYR A 154 -0.49 6.56 -22.83
CA TYR A 154 -1.93 6.42 -23.02
C TYR A 154 -2.77 7.24 -22.02
N GLN A 155 -2.12 7.96 -21.11
CA GLN A 155 -2.81 8.78 -20.13
C GLN A 155 -3.23 10.12 -20.76
N ASN A 156 -4.51 10.25 -21.08
CA ASN A 156 -5.07 11.48 -21.68
C ASN A 156 -5.34 12.61 -20.66
N GLN A 157 -5.16 12.34 -19.36
CA GLN A 157 -5.40 13.32 -18.30
C GLN A 157 -4.08 14.02 -17.94
N GLU A 158 -3.98 15.30 -18.28
CA GLU A 158 -2.72 16.05 -18.15
C GLU A 158 -2.45 16.60 -16.75
N ASN A 159 -3.48 16.67 -15.89
CA ASN A 159 -3.43 17.26 -14.55
C ASN A 159 -3.33 16.23 -13.44
N MET A 160 -3.13 14.96 -13.80
CA MET A 160 -3.08 13.84 -12.87
C MET A 160 -1.94 12.91 -13.25
N LEU A 161 -1.25 12.39 -12.25
CA LEU A 161 -0.23 11.35 -12.40
C LEU A 161 -0.48 10.25 -11.38
N ASP A 162 -0.49 9.03 -11.88
CA ASP A 162 -0.68 7.81 -11.10
C ASP A 162 0.64 7.06 -11.05
N ALA A 163 1.18 6.85 -9.85
CA ALA A 163 2.51 6.28 -9.65
C ALA A 163 2.47 5.07 -8.70
N PRO A 164 2.88 3.87 -9.17
CA PRO A 164 3.13 2.74 -8.28
C PRO A 164 4.42 2.99 -7.48
N ILE A 165 4.27 3.30 -6.20
CA ILE A 165 5.35 3.69 -5.31
C ILE A 165 5.34 2.73 -4.14
N ASN A 166 6.46 2.04 -3.92
CA ASN A 166 6.66 1.08 -2.83
C ASN A 166 7.67 1.65 -1.82
N GLU A 167 7.28 2.72 -1.14
CA GLU A 167 8.11 3.42 -0.15
C GLU A 167 7.64 3.12 1.27
N GLU A 168 8.59 2.79 2.14
CA GLU A 168 8.33 2.59 3.56
C GLU A 168 8.46 3.92 4.30
N ILE A 169 7.34 4.40 4.83
CA ILE A 169 7.28 5.63 5.60
C ILE A 169 7.38 5.27 7.09
N LYS A 170 8.43 5.79 7.72
CA LYS A 170 8.68 5.71 9.16
C LYS A 170 8.85 7.12 9.70
N GLY A 171 8.91 7.26 11.03
CA GLY A 171 9.21 8.54 11.67
C GLY A 171 10.48 9.23 11.16
N SER A 172 11.49 8.48 10.71
CA SER A 172 12.74 9.02 10.17
C SER A 172 12.76 9.25 8.65
N THR A 173 11.72 8.82 7.93
CA THR A 173 11.59 9.00 6.48
C THR A 173 10.84 10.29 6.19
N TYR A 174 11.39 11.15 5.34
CA TYR A 174 10.71 12.35 4.85
C TYR A 174 10.91 12.53 3.36
N TRP A 175 9.93 13.17 2.74
CA TRP A 175 9.95 13.52 1.32
C TRP A 175 10.15 15.01 1.18
N GLU A 176 11.06 15.39 0.30
CA GLU A 176 11.32 16.77 -0.07
C GLU A 176 10.86 17.00 -1.50
N ILE A 177 10.02 18.02 -1.69
CA ILE A 177 9.39 18.33 -2.97
C ILE A 177 9.44 19.84 -3.20
N GLU A 178 9.81 20.25 -4.41
CA GLU A 178 9.67 21.63 -4.84
C GLU A 178 8.24 21.86 -5.36
N ILE A 179 7.58 22.91 -4.86
CA ILE A 179 6.24 23.31 -5.26
C ILE A 179 6.35 24.59 -6.08
N GLU A 180 5.94 24.50 -7.34
CA GLU A 180 5.88 25.62 -8.28
C GLU A 180 5.04 26.79 -7.73
N PRO A 181 5.29 28.03 -8.18
CA PRO A 181 4.56 29.19 -7.71
C PRO A 181 3.07 29.11 -8.07
N LEU A 182 2.23 29.74 -7.25
CA LEU A 182 0.77 29.83 -7.44
C LEU A 182 0.13 28.47 -7.76
N THR A 183 0.60 27.41 -7.10
CA THR A 183 0.22 26.03 -7.42
C THR A 183 -0.32 25.32 -6.18
N ARG A 184 -1.38 24.52 -6.38
CA ARG A 184 -1.93 23.61 -5.39
C ARG A 184 -1.84 22.18 -5.90
N VAL A 185 -1.42 21.27 -5.02
CA VAL A 185 -1.18 19.86 -5.33
C VAL A 185 -1.90 18.98 -4.33
N PHE A 186 -2.51 17.92 -4.83
CA PHE A 186 -3.13 16.87 -4.02
C PHE A 186 -2.29 15.60 -4.14
N TYR A 187 -1.71 15.16 -3.02
CA TYR A 187 -1.02 13.90 -2.90
C TYR A 187 -1.94 12.90 -2.20
N THR A 188 -2.49 11.96 -2.97
CA THR A 188 -3.35 10.90 -2.45
C THR A 188 -2.55 9.60 -2.37
N ILE A 189 -2.28 9.15 -1.16
CA ILE A 189 -1.40 8.02 -0.87
C ILE A 189 -2.23 6.83 -0.41
N PHE A 190 -2.06 5.71 -1.09
CA PHE A 190 -2.71 4.44 -0.77
C PHE A 190 -1.72 3.53 -0.05
N PRO A 191 -1.93 3.25 1.24
CA PRO A 191 -1.06 2.32 1.97
C PRO A 191 -1.32 0.87 1.55
N LEU A 192 -0.25 0.08 1.37
CA LEU A 192 -0.33 -1.37 1.20
C LEU A 192 -0.58 -2.07 2.53
N TYR A 193 0.15 -1.66 3.56
CA TYR A 193 -0.07 -2.15 4.91
C TYR A 193 0.28 -1.07 5.92
N LYS A 194 -0.33 -1.17 7.10
CA LYS A 194 -0.05 -0.35 8.27
C LYS A 194 0.28 -1.27 9.43
N VAL A 195 1.37 -0.97 10.12
CA VAL A 195 1.69 -1.65 11.38
C VAL A 195 0.89 -0.98 12.49
N ASP A 196 0.12 -1.75 13.25
CA ASP A 196 -0.61 -1.29 14.42
C ASP A 196 -0.05 -2.02 15.65
N THR A 197 0.68 -1.28 16.48
CA THR A 197 1.31 -1.83 17.69
C THR A 197 0.33 -1.97 18.86
N SER A 198 -0.86 -1.38 18.76
CA SER A 198 -1.88 -1.39 19.83
C SER A 198 -2.81 -2.60 19.76
N GLU A 199 -3.01 -3.15 18.56
CA GLU A 199 -3.92 -4.25 18.29
C GLU A 199 -3.50 -5.63 18.82
N PRO A 200 -2.20 -6.00 18.81
CA PRO A 200 -1.73 -7.24 19.44
C PRO A 200 -2.03 -7.30 20.93
N LEU A 201 -2.07 -6.16 21.62
CA LEU A 201 -2.45 -6.07 23.03
C LEU A 201 -3.95 -6.35 23.27
N ARG A 202 -4.76 -6.29 22.21
CA ARG A 202 -6.20 -6.59 22.20
C ARG A 202 -6.52 -7.93 21.51
N GLY A 203 -5.50 -8.71 21.15
CA GLY A 203 -5.65 -10.02 20.48
C GLY A 203 -5.83 -9.96 18.96
N ASN A 204 -5.59 -8.81 18.33
CA ASN A 204 -5.65 -8.63 16.87
C ASN A 204 -4.25 -8.71 16.23
N GLU A 205 -4.19 -8.90 14.90
CA GLU A 205 -2.92 -8.95 14.17
C GLU A 205 -2.18 -7.60 14.19
N ALA A 206 -0.85 -7.63 14.31
CA ALA A 206 -0.01 -6.43 14.37
C ALA A 206 0.09 -5.66 13.04
N ILE A 207 -0.31 -6.29 11.93
CA ILE A 207 -0.13 -5.77 10.58
C ILE A 207 -1.48 -5.85 9.86
N LYS A 208 -1.98 -4.69 9.41
CA LYS A 208 -3.16 -4.63 8.53
C LYS A 208 -2.71 -4.53 7.10
N THR A 209 -3.06 -5.52 6.28
CA THR A 209 -2.84 -5.49 4.84
C THR A 209 -4.08 -4.96 4.13
N PHE A 210 -3.89 -4.05 3.18
CA PHE A 210 -4.96 -3.43 2.43
C PHE A 210 -5.09 -3.99 1.01
N ALA A 211 -6.31 -3.96 0.49
CA ALA A 211 -6.59 -4.29 -0.90
C ALA A 211 -5.88 -3.32 -1.85
N PRO A 212 -5.50 -3.77 -3.06
CA PRO A 212 -4.92 -2.90 -4.06
C PRO A 212 -5.85 -1.74 -4.41
N ALA A 213 -5.28 -0.55 -4.56
CA ALA A 213 -6.02 0.64 -4.97
C ALA A 213 -6.75 0.38 -6.30
N ARG A 214 -8.07 0.60 -6.33
CA ARG A 214 -8.89 0.48 -7.54
C ARG A 214 -8.76 1.74 -8.37
N VAL A 215 -7.60 1.91 -8.99
CA VAL A 215 -7.33 3.02 -9.91
C VAL A 215 -7.42 2.49 -11.34
N ASN A 216 -8.13 3.22 -12.20
CA ASN A 216 -8.35 2.83 -13.58
C ASN A 216 -7.03 3.01 -14.37
N THR A 217 -6.12 2.05 -14.24
CA THR A 217 -4.89 1.97 -15.03
C THR A 217 -5.26 1.54 -16.45
N SER A 218 -5.75 2.50 -17.24
CA SER A 218 -5.94 2.34 -18.68
C SER A 218 -4.58 2.09 -19.35
N GLY A 219 -4.13 0.84 -19.32
CA GLY A 219 -2.84 0.43 -19.85
C GLY A 219 -2.02 -0.44 -18.90
N GLY A 220 -2.58 -1.55 -18.41
CA GLY A 220 -1.83 -2.79 -18.18
C GLY A 220 -0.55 -2.74 -17.35
N LEU A 221 -0.42 -1.83 -16.38
CA LEU A 221 0.64 -1.94 -15.38
C LEU A 221 0.21 -3.00 -14.37
N VAL A 222 0.58 -4.25 -14.68
CA VAL A 222 0.56 -5.36 -13.74
C VAL A 222 1.47 -4.97 -12.58
N LEU A 223 0.88 -4.71 -11.41
CA LEU A 223 1.61 -4.64 -10.16
C LEU A 223 2.45 -5.92 -10.05
N PRO A 224 3.76 -5.86 -9.76
CA PRO A 224 4.50 -7.08 -9.48
C PRO A 224 3.80 -7.77 -8.32
N GLN A 225 3.17 -8.92 -8.59
CA GLN A 225 2.80 -9.86 -7.55
C GLN A 225 4.10 -10.25 -6.86
N GLN A 226 4.42 -9.58 -5.75
CA GLN A 226 5.43 -10.11 -4.84
C GLN A 226 4.88 -11.45 -4.38
N ASN A 227 5.53 -12.52 -4.82
CA ASN A 227 5.39 -13.82 -4.19
C ASN A 227 5.47 -13.60 -2.68
N LEU A 228 4.36 -13.92 -2.01
CA LEU A 228 4.29 -14.06 -0.57
C LEU A 228 5.56 -14.78 -0.13
N LEU A 229 6.31 -14.15 0.79
CA LEU A 229 7.58 -14.65 1.31
C LEU A 229 7.50 -16.17 1.55
N PRO A 230 8.52 -16.96 1.12
CA PRO A 230 8.53 -18.38 1.45
C PRO A 230 8.60 -18.51 2.97
N ARG A 231 7.54 -19.09 3.55
CA ARG A 231 7.50 -19.47 4.96
C ARG A 231 8.63 -20.47 5.23
N ARG A 232 9.63 -20.06 6.01
CA ARG A 232 10.43 -20.93 6.87
C ARG A 232 10.82 -20.17 8.14
#